data_AF-A0A969IN77-F1
#
_entry.id   AF-A0A969IN77-F1
#
_cell.length_a   1.000
_cell.length_b   1.000
_cell.length_c   1.000
_cell.angle_alpha   90.00
_cell.angle_beta   90.00
_cell.angle_gamma   90.00
#
_symmetry.space_group_name_H-M   'P 1'
#
loop_
_entity.id
_entity.type
_entity.pdbx_description
1 polymer ?
#
loop_
_entity_poly.entity_id
_entity_poly.type
_entity_poly.pdbx_seq_one_letter_code
_entity_poly.pdbx_strand_id
1 'polypeptide(L)' 'MFSRHILVALTCALALASCATSQRTKATAPTVTFEFSDEDEFDVIAERADLYCAEEYGRDADLIDRDADDDNYEVTFACK' A
#
# COMPACT_ATOMS: atom_id res chain seq x y z
N MET A 1 0.45 42.98 59.24
CA MET A 1 -0.37 43.51 58.12
C MET A 1 0.47 43.34 56.86
N PHE A 2 0.28 42.21 56.17
CA PHE A 2 -0.40 42.10 54.87
C PHE A 2 0.40 42.79 53.75
N SER A 3 0.69 42.20 52.60
CA SER A 3 0.47 40.87 52.02
C SER A 3 1.03 40.96 50.59
N ARG A 4 1.29 39.81 49.96
CA ARG A 4 1.33 39.60 48.49
C ARG A 4 2.67 39.84 47.78
N HIS A 5 3.52 38.82 47.88
CA HIS A 5 3.92 37.98 46.74
C HIS A 5 3.81 38.63 45.36
N ILE A 6 4.93 39.19 44.90
CA ILE A 6 5.17 39.55 43.51
C ILE A 6 5.47 38.27 42.73
N LEU A 7 4.49 37.91 41.89
CA LEU A 7 4.54 37.28 40.56
C LEU A 7 5.50 36.06 40.38
N VAL A 8 4.97 34.83 40.19
CA VAL A 8 4.40 34.31 38.91
C VAL A 8 5.50 34.28 37.83
N ALA A 9 5.84 33.22 37.11
CA ALA A 9 5.35 31.85 36.90
C ALA A 9 6.53 31.13 36.20
N LEU A 10 6.85 29.88 36.54
CA LEU A 10 6.37 28.70 35.83
C LEU A 10 6.47 28.81 34.29
N THR A 11 7.60 28.37 33.73
CA THR A 11 7.61 27.69 32.41
C THR A 11 8.75 26.68 32.38
N CYS A 12 8.50 25.54 33.04
CA CYS A 12 9.05 24.25 32.65
C CYS A 12 8.62 23.89 31.23
N ALA A 13 9.38 22.98 30.60
CA ALA A 13 9.09 22.26 29.36
C ALA A 13 9.42 23.02 28.06
N LEU A 14 10.73 23.07 27.74
CA LEU A 14 11.14 23.07 26.34
C LEU A 14 10.69 21.74 25.72
N ALA A 15 9.94 21.90 24.64
CA ALA A 15 9.18 20.87 23.96
C ALA A 15 10.05 19.75 23.38
N LEU A 16 9.67 18.51 23.75
CA LEU A 16 9.86 17.34 22.91
C LEU A 16 8.94 17.48 21.70
N ALA A 17 9.41 18.18 20.66
CA ALA A 17 8.76 18.22 19.36
C ALA A 17 9.71 17.67 18.28
N SER A 18 10.29 16.50 18.54
CA SER A 18 10.99 15.71 17.53
C SER A 18 9.96 14.96 16.70
N CYS A 19 9.71 15.47 15.49
CA CYS A 19 9.15 14.83 14.30
C CYS A 19 8.43 13.48 14.50
N ALA A 20 7.15 13.53 14.86
CA ALA A 20 6.21 12.53 14.36
C ALA A 20 5.65 13.05 13.02
N THR A 21 6.47 13.05 11.97
CA THR A 21 5.95 13.17 10.61
C THR A 21 5.13 11.91 10.38
N SER A 22 3.80 12.03 10.50
CA SER A 22 2.88 11.03 9.97
C SER A 22 3.08 11.00 8.46
N GLN A 23 3.98 10.16 7.96
CA GLN A 23 4.01 9.81 6.54
C GLN A 23 2.66 9.16 6.26
N ARG A 24 1.74 9.92 5.65
CA ARG A 24 0.46 9.41 5.18
C ARG A 24 0.76 8.49 4.00
N THR A 25 1.00 7.22 4.27
CA THR A 25 1.10 6.21 3.23
C THR A 25 -0.30 5.98 2.68
N LYS A 26 -0.47 6.21 1.37
CA LYS A 26 -1.66 5.75 0.65
C LYS A 26 -1.40 4.28 0.34
N ALA A 27 -2.23 3.37 0.85
CA ALA A 27 -2.15 1.97 0.47
C ALA A 27 -2.40 1.84 -1.04
N THR A 28 -1.48 1.17 -1.74
CA THR A 28 -1.66 0.77 -3.13
C THR A 28 -2.45 -0.53 -3.19
N ALA A 29 -3.12 -0.78 -4.31
CA ALA A 29 -3.81 -2.04 -4.55
C ALA A 29 -2.79 -3.20 -4.47
N PRO A 30 -3.14 -4.35 -3.87
CA PRO A 30 -2.33 -5.56 -3.94
C PRO A 30 -2.12 -5.97 -5.40
N THR A 31 -0.94 -6.50 -5.70
CA THR A 31 -0.60 -7.00 -7.03
C THR A 31 -0.24 -8.48 -6.98
N VAL A 32 -0.58 -9.18 -8.04
CA VAL A 32 -0.26 -10.60 -8.23
C VAL A 32 0.39 -10.80 -9.60
N THR A 33 1.45 -11.59 -9.63
CA THR A 33 2.24 -11.84 -10.83
C THR A 33 2.23 -13.33 -11.13
N PHE A 34 2.05 -13.67 -12.41
CA PHE A 34 2.06 -15.05 -12.90
C PHE A 34 3.06 -15.18 -14.04
N GLU A 35 3.86 -16.23 -13.98
CA GLU A 35 4.72 -16.68 -15.07
C GLU A 35 4.05 -17.85 -15.80
N PHE A 36 4.11 -17.85 -17.12
CA PHE A 36 3.51 -18.86 -17.98
C PHE A 36 4.31 -19.00 -19.29
N SER A 37 4.22 -20.17 -19.93
CA SER A 37 5.11 -20.54 -21.05
C SER A 37 4.48 -20.40 -22.43
N ASP A 38 3.16 -20.24 -22.51
CA ASP A 38 2.42 -20.19 -23.76
C ASP A 38 1.45 -19.01 -23.75
N GLU A 39 1.47 -18.19 -24.81
CA GLU A 39 0.59 -17.03 -24.91
C GLU A 39 -0.90 -17.43 -24.81
N ASP A 40 -1.25 -18.61 -25.31
CA ASP A 40 -2.61 -19.15 -25.26
C ASP A 40 -3.10 -19.43 -23.83
N GLU A 41 -2.20 -19.51 -22.84
CA GLU A 41 -2.54 -19.65 -21.43
C GLU A 41 -3.02 -18.32 -20.79
N PHE A 42 -2.85 -17.18 -21.47
CA PHE A 42 -3.19 -15.87 -20.91
C PHE A 42 -4.63 -15.80 -20.39
N ASP A 43 -5.61 -16.34 -21.12
CA ASP A 43 -7.02 -16.31 -20.70
C ASP A 43 -7.25 -17.11 -19.42
N VAL A 44 -6.58 -18.25 -19.27
CA VAL A 44 -6.63 -19.08 -18.06
C VAL A 44 -5.97 -18.36 -16.89
N ILE A 45 -4.86 -17.67 -17.13
CA ILE A 45 -4.15 -16.88 -16.12
C ILE A 45 -4.99 -15.67 -15.69
N ALA A 46 -5.68 -15.00 -16.62
CA ALA A 46 -6.57 -13.90 -16.33
C ALA A 46 -7.78 -14.34 -15.48
N GLU A 47 -8.42 -15.46 -15.81
CA GLU A 47 -9.51 -16.03 -14.99
C GLU A 47 -9.01 -16.42 -13.60
N ARG A 48 -7.80 -17.00 -13.51
CA ARG A 48 -7.17 -17.33 -12.22
C ARG A 48 -6.87 -16.09 -11.38
N ALA A 49 -6.41 -15.01 -12.01
CA ALA A 49 -6.14 -13.75 -11.33
C ALA A 49 -7.43 -13.15 -10.76
N ASP A 50 -8.50 -13.14 -11.55
CA ASP A 50 -9.81 -12.62 -11.14
C ASP A 50 -10.36 -13.40 -9.94
N LEU A 51 -10.35 -14.73 -10.02
CA LEU A 51 -10.75 -15.59 -8.91
C LEU A 51 -9.93 -15.31 -7.65
N TYR A 52 -8.60 -15.23 -7.77
CA TYR A 52 -7.72 -14.97 -6.62
C TYR A 52 -8.01 -13.60 -5.99
N CYS A 53 -8.15 -12.55 -6.79
CA CYS A 53 -8.46 -11.22 -6.28
C CYS A 53 -9.85 -11.19 -5.62
N ALA A 54 -10.83 -11.91 -6.17
CA ALA A 54 -12.18 -11.99 -5.63
C ALA A 54 -12.22 -12.74 -4.30
N GLU A 55 -11.50 -13.86 -4.18
CA GLU A 55 -11.46 -14.70 -2.97
C GLU A 55 -10.65 -14.07 -1.85
N GLU A 56 -9.45 -13.53 -2.13
CA GLU A 56 -8.53 -13.04 -1.10
C GLU A 56 -8.80 -11.58 -0.70
N TYR A 57 -9.24 -10.75 -1.65
CA TYR A 57 -9.40 -9.31 -1.44
C TYR A 57 -10.83 -8.80 -1.66
N GLY A 58 -11.73 -9.61 -2.22
CA GLY A 58 -13.08 -9.18 -2.60
C GLY A 58 -13.07 -8.11 -3.69
N ARG A 59 -12.13 -8.21 -4.64
CA ARG A 59 -11.89 -7.24 -5.72
C ARG A 59 -11.71 -7.96 -7.05
N ASP A 60 -11.90 -7.24 -8.15
CA ASP A 60 -11.65 -7.77 -9.48
C ASP A 60 -10.16 -7.64 -9.82
N ALA A 61 -9.69 -8.47 -10.75
CA ALA A 61 -8.32 -8.38 -11.26
C ALA A 61 -8.23 -7.46 -12.47
N ASP A 62 -7.45 -6.39 -12.35
CA ASP A 62 -7.14 -5.48 -13.45
C ASP A 62 -5.71 -5.72 -13.94
N LEU A 63 -5.54 -6.05 -15.22
CA LEU A 63 -4.22 -6.17 -15.85
C LEU A 63 -3.46 -4.84 -15.75
N ILE A 64 -2.25 -4.86 -15.19
CA ILE A 64 -1.39 -3.68 -15.09
C ILE A 64 -0.07 -3.83 -15.82
N ASP A 65 0.40 -5.05 -16.03
CA ASP A 65 1.65 -5.31 -16.74
C ASP A 65 1.62 -6.66 -17.45
N ARG A 66 2.28 -6.72 -18.61
CA ARG A 66 2.43 -7.95 -19.38
C ARG A 66 3.75 -7.88 -20.13
N ASP A 67 4.70 -8.68 -19.67
CA ASP A 67 5.99 -8.88 -20.30
C ASP A 67 5.99 -10.21 -21.05
N ALA A 68 6.53 -10.18 -22.26
CA ALA A 68 6.68 -11.34 -23.12
C ALA A 68 8.11 -11.36 -23.64
N ASP A 69 8.94 -12.22 -23.08
CA ASP A 69 10.26 -12.58 -23.62
C ASP A 69 10.14 -13.92 -24.34
N ASP A 70 10.94 -14.14 -25.39
CA ASP A 70 10.82 -15.19 -26.42
C ASP A 70 10.26 -16.57 -25.99
N ASP A 71 10.49 -17.01 -24.75
CA ASP A 71 10.00 -18.28 -24.18
C ASP A 71 9.38 -18.17 -22.76
N ASN A 72 9.17 -16.95 -22.22
CA ASN A 72 8.62 -16.72 -20.89
C ASN A 72 7.68 -15.50 -20.89
N TYR A 73 6.45 -15.74 -20.45
CA TYR A 73 5.45 -14.69 -20.30
C TYR A 73 5.26 -14.40 -18.82
N GLU A 74 5.30 -13.13 -18.47
CA GLU A 74 4.97 -12.64 -17.13
C GLU A 74 3.78 -11.69 -17.24
N VAL A 75 2.82 -11.84 -16.34
CA VAL A 75 1.65 -10.95 -16.28
C VAL A 75 1.39 -10.55 -14.84
N THR A 76 1.18 -9.25 -14.64
CA THR A 76 0.85 -8.69 -13.33
C THR A 76 -0.54 -8.05 -13.35
N PHE A 77 -1.35 -8.40 -12.35
CA PHE A 77 -2.67 -7.84 -12.10
C PHE A 77 -2.69 -7.07 -10.78
N ALA A 78 -3.53 -6.03 -10.71
CA ALA A 78 -3.86 -5.34 -9.47
C ALA A 78 -5.28 -5.72 -9.03
N CYS A 79 -5.45 -6.11 -7.76
CA CYS A 79 -6.76 -6.39 -7.18
C CYS A 79 -7.40 -5.08 -6.69
N LYS A 80 -8.39 -4.52 -7.40
CA LYS A 80 -8.95 -3.18 -7.06
C LYS A 80 -10.44 -2.99 -7.32
#